data_AF-A0A962VD89-F1
#
_entry.id   AF-A0A962VD89-F1
#
_cell.length_a   1.000
_cell.length_b   1.000
_cell.length_c   1.000
_cell.angle_alpha   90.00
_cell.angle_beta   90.00
_cell.angle_gamma   90.00
#
_symmetry.space_group_name_H-M   'P 1'
#
loop_
_entity.id
_entity.type
_entity.pdbx_description
1 polymer ?
#
loop_
_entity_poly.entity_id
_entity_poly.type
_entity_poly.pdbx_seq_one_letter_code
_entity_poly.pdbx_strand_id
1 'polypeptide(L)'
;RLPALHAQELMTVLEKFAAQPRHLGDLQGDYVSLEMWHETNAQNDGTIRRETRFPDTPEQWVLSGPHFFVGNPFNKTPRAECTQNSHYDVLDLSELPEDYLPRTNYVPACDPAEYQRRTPRVPWTEPGEPGPKRVTEYFRLFARRQLSQSGERTLIPMIAPQGTGHVHPVISTTFKNTDQLLGITGFCMSTLFDFFIKTTGKGDLYESTLRLLPIFTLGVAMARRVLQLVCLTTHYADLWQSCWNPDFQNDRWTKKDPRLPDDFFQNLTPHWTRHVALRTDYARRQALVEIDVLAAQALGLTLDELLTIYRVQFPVMRQYEQDTWYDANGRIVFTASKGLTGVGLPRKVSKKASKDDLPCHLEHPDGQLEEKPLGWEDIRELPAGYKIHRTVSDDTLPGGPRNKTIVYQAPFDRCDREEDYRLAWGVLEVRGKNS
;
A
#
# COMPACT_ATOMS: atom_id res chain seq x y z
N ARG A 1 -2.76 -18.03 -32.56
CA ARG A 1 -1.55 -18.72 -32.03
C ARG A 1 -1.05 -18.06 -30.73
N LEU A 2 -0.86 -16.74 -30.66
CA LEU A 2 -0.51 -16.02 -29.41
C LEU A 2 -1.46 -16.27 -28.20
N PRO A 3 -2.80 -16.30 -28.35
CA PRO A 3 -3.69 -16.55 -27.21
C PRO A 3 -3.54 -17.95 -26.60
N ALA A 4 -3.21 -18.95 -27.41
CA ALA A 4 -3.00 -20.33 -26.94
C ALA A 4 -1.68 -20.49 -26.18
N LEU A 5 -0.63 -19.77 -26.60
CA LEU A 5 0.67 -19.79 -25.93
C LEU A 5 0.58 -19.17 -24.52
N HIS A 6 -0.05 -17.99 -24.40
CA HIS A 6 -0.24 -17.37 -23.09
C HIS A 6 -1.13 -18.21 -22.16
N ALA A 7 -2.13 -18.92 -22.70
CA ALA A 7 -2.96 -19.81 -21.90
C ALA A 7 -2.16 -20.98 -21.32
N GLN A 8 -1.22 -21.55 -22.10
CA GLN A 8 -0.37 -22.64 -21.62
C GLN A 8 0.57 -22.18 -20.50
N GLU A 9 1.24 -21.02 -20.66
CA GLU A 9 2.11 -20.46 -19.62
C GLU A 9 1.34 -20.16 -18.32
N LEU A 10 0.14 -19.56 -18.42
CA LEU A 10 -0.67 -19.27 -17.24
C LEU A 10 -1.17 -20.55 -16.54
N MET A 11 -1.45 -21.62 -17.29
CA MET A 11 -1.79 -22.91 -16.69
C MET A 11 -0.61 -23.50 -15.92
N THR A 12 0.61 -23.44 -16.46
CA THR A 12 1.82 -23.86 -15.75
C THR A 12 2.03 -23.07 -14.45
N VAL A 13 1.73 -21.76 -14.45
CA VAL A 13 1.76 -20.95 -13.22
C VAL A 13 0.76 -21.48 -12.19
N LEU A 14 -0.49 -21.76 -12.59
CA LEU A 14 -1.51 -22.30 -11.68
C LEU A 14 -1.15 -23.69 -11.13
N GLU A 15 -0.50 -24.54 -11.93
CA GLU A 15 0.06 -25.81 -11.47
C GLU A 15 1.12 -25.60 -10.39
N LYS A 16 2.00 -24.59 -10.53
CA LYS A 16 2.99 -24.24 -9.49
C LYS A 16 2.36 -23.71 -8.21
N PHE A 17 1.24 -22.98 -8.29
CA PHE A 17 0.44 -22.62 -7.11
C PHE A 17 -0.13 -23.87 -6.43
N ALA A 18 -0.76 -24.77 -7.21
CA ALA A 18 -1.37 -25.98 -6.69
C ALA A 18 -0.35 -26.98 -6.11
N ALA A 19 0.88 -26.98 -6.63
CA ALA A 19 1.97 -27.84 -6.16
C ALA A 19 2.61 -27.37 -4.84
N GLN A 20 2.27 -26.18 -4.33
CA GLN A 20 2.82 -25.71 -3.06
C GLN A 20 2.37 -26.62 -1.91
N PRO A 21 3.29 -27.04 -1.02
CA PRO A 21 3.00 -28.08 -0.04
C PRO A 21 2.14 -27.61 1.14
N ARG A 22 2.06 -26.29 1.36
CA ARG A 22 1.36 -25.68 2.48
C ARG A 22 0.59 -24.45 2.04
N HIS A 23 -0.62 -24.32 2.56
CA HIS A 23 -1.54 -23.21 2.32
C HIS A 23 -2.00 -22.61 3.65
N LEU A 24 -2.59 -21.42 3.58
CA LEU A 24 -3.14 -20.74 4.75
C LEU A 24 -4.15 -21.62 5.50
N GLY A 25 -4.94 -22.41 4.80
CA GLY A 25 -5.86 -23.39 5.37
C GLY A 25 -5.22 -24.41 6.32
N ASP A 26 -3.92 -24.68 6.18
CA ASP A 26 -3.19 -25.67 6.99
C ASP A 26 -2.73 -25.12 8.35
N LEU A 27 -2.87 -23.80 8.58
CA LEU A 27 -2.57 -23.15 9.86
C LEU A 27 -3.77 -23.16 10.83
N GLN A 28 -4.62 -24.18 10.78
CA GLN A 28 -5.86 -24.22 11.56
C GLN A 28 -5.58 -24.01 13.06
N GLY A 29 -6.22 -22.98 13.64
CA GLY A 29 -6.04 -22.61 15.05
C GLY A 29 -4.91 -21.61 15.33
N ASP A 30 -4.06 -21.31 14.35
CA ASP A 30 -2.98 -20.31 14.46
C ASP A 30 -3.27 -19.01 13.67
N TYR A 31 -4.43 -18.92 13.01
CA TYR A 31 -4.97 -17.68 12.44
C TYR A 31 -6.49 -17.60 12.53
N VAL A 32 -7.04 -16.40 12.36
CA VAL A 32 -8.49 -16.16 12.24
C VAL A 32 -8.77 -14.98 11.30
N SER A 33 -9.72 -15.14 10.38
CA SER A 33 -10.15 -14.09 9.45
C SER A 33 -11.57 -13.62 9.76
N LEU A 34 -11.80 -12.29 9.78
CA LEU A 34 -13.06 -11.68 10.19
C LEU A 34 -13.41 -10.46 9.32
N GLU A 35 -14.71 -10.26 9.08
CA GLU A 35 -15.26 -8.99 8.56
C GLU A 35 -15.46 -7.94 9.67
N MET A 36 -15.27 -8.34 10.94
CA MET A 36 -15.40 -7.53 12.16
C MET A 36 -16.80 -6.90 12.33
N TRP A 37 -17.00 -5.62 11.97
CA TRP A 37 -18.28 -4.94 12.20
C TRP A 37 -19.16 -4.89 10.96
N HIS A 38 -20.29 -5.59 10.98
CA HIS A 38 -21.33 -5.38 9.97
C HIS A 38 -21.93 -3.99 10.15
N GLU A 39 -21.70 -3.10 9.17
CA GLU A 39 -21.86 -1.65 9.31
C GLU A 39 -23.26 -1.24 9.80
N THR A 40 -24.30 -1.81 9.20
CA THR A 40 -25.69 -1.51 9.59
C THR A 40 -26.03 -2.03 10.98
N ASN A 41 -25.65 -3.28 11.29
CA ASN A 41 -26.01 -3.94 12.54
C ASN A 41 -25.27 -3.32 13.73
N ALA A 42 -23.98 -3.04 13.55
CA ALA A 42 -23.13 -2.41 14.55
C ALA A 42 -23.51 -0.95 14.83
N GLN A 43 -24.17 -0.27 13.89
CA GLN A 43 -24.78 1.03 14.15
C GLN A 43 -26.11 0.89 14.92
N ASN A 44 -26.94 -0.06 14.51
CA ASN A 44 -28.24 -0.29 15.15
C ASN A 44 -28.11 -0.76 16.60
N ASP A 45 -27.09 -1.55 16.93
CA ASP A 45 -26.83 -2.05 18.29
C ASP A 45 -25.95 -1.11 19.14
N GLY A 46 -25.56 0.04 18.59
CA GLY A 46 -24.74 1.04 19.27
C GLY A 46 -23.28 0.65 19.49
N THR A 47 -22.73 -0.31 18.74
CA THR A 47 -21.29 -0.64 18.78
C THR A 47 -20.45 0.47 18.15
N ILE A 48 -20.87 0.93 16.96
CA ILE A 48 -20.23 2.03 16.23
C ILE A 48 -21.28 3.06 15.83
N ARG A 49 -20.84 4.26 15.46
CA ARG A 49 -21.70 5.32 14.92
C ARG A 49 -20.96 6.05 13.81
N ARG A 50 -21.72 6.58 12.86
CA ARG A 50 -21.15 7.43 11.82
C ARG A 50 -20.81 8.80 12.40
N GLU A 51 -19.52 9.14 12.40
CA GLU A 51 -19.00 10.46 12.75
C GLU A 51 -17.69 10.65 12.02
N THR A 52 -17.62 11.72 11.23
CA THR A 52 -16.41 12.06 10.49
C THR A 52 -15.49 12.90 11.36
N ARG A 53 -14.39 12.32 11.85
CA ARG A 53 -13.40 13.03 12.69
C ARG A 53 -12.01 12.41 12.59
N PHE A 54 -11.01 13.17 13.03
CA PHE A 54 -9.72 12.59 13.40
C PHE A 54 -9.88 11.83 14.73
N PRO A 55 -9.50 10.55 14.79
CA PRO A 55 -9.47 9.79 16.04
C PRO A 55 -8.27 10.20 16.89
N ASP A 56 -8.42 10.16 18.21
CA ASP A 56 -7.34 10.49 19.16
C ASP A 56 -6.40 9.29 19.37
N THR A 57 -6.93 8.07 19.25
CA THR A 57 -6.19 6.82 19.42
C THR A 57 -6.57 5.79 18.37
N PRO A 58 -5.72 4.79 18.08
CA PRO A 58 -6.05 3.73 17.13
C PRO A 58 -7.34 2.97 17.45
N GLU A 59 -7.73 2.83 18.72
CA GLU A 59 -8.98 2.15 19.14
C GLU A 59 -10.25 2.89 18.69
N GLN A 60 -10.16 4.21 18.48
CA GLN A 60 -11.25 4.99 17.93
C GLN A 60 -11.32 4.90 16.39
N TRP A 61 -10.26 4.42 15.74
CA TRP A 61 -10.14 4.37 14.29
C TRP A 61 -10.82 3.11 13.72
N VAL A 62 -12.10 3.24 13.33
CA VAL A 62 -12.82 2.17 12.62
C VAL A 62 -12.72 2.41 11.11
N LEU A 63 -11.73 1.77 10.47
CA LEU A 63 -11.40 2.03 9.07
C LEU A 63 -12.36 1.37 8.07
N SER A 64 -12.29 1.90 6.84
CA SER A 64 -13.00 1.42 5.64
C SER A 64 -12.05 1.34 4.44
N GLY A 65 -12.48 0.68 3.36
CA GLY A 65 -11.64 0.36 2.21
C GLY A 65 -10.78 1.51 1.63
N PRO A 66 -11.29 2.74 1.44
CA PRO A 66 -10.51 3.83 0.84
C PRO A 66 -9.25 4.23 1.62
N HIS A 67 -9.21 3.99 2.94
CA HIS A 67 -8.11 4.42 3.82
C HIS A 67 -6.76 3.84 3.41
N PHE A 68 -6.75 2.67 2.76
CA PHE A 68 -5.53 1.98 2.41
C PHE A 68 -5.51 1.49 0.96
N PHE A 69 -4.30 1.23 0.48
CA PHE A 69 -4.04 0.56 -0.79
C PHE A 69 -2.92 -0.47 -0.60
N VAL A 70 -2.44 -1.10 -1.67
CA VAL A 70 -1.43 -2.16 -1.60
C VAL A 70 -0.18 -1.67 -0.85
N GLY A 71 0.10 -2.26 0.31
CA GLY A 71 1.23 -1.88 1.16
C GLY A 71 1.18 -0.43 1.66
N ASN A 72 0.06 0.28 1.52
CA ASN A 72 -0.10 1.66 1.95
C ASN A 72 -1.26 1.77 2.95
N PRO A 73 -0.99 1.74 4.27
CA PRO A 73 -2.04 1.89 5.28
C PRO A 73 -2.63 3.30 5.35
N PHE A 74 -1.95 4.31 4.80
CA PHE A 74 -2.35 5.71 4.79
C PHE A 74 -2.51 6.22 3.34
N ASN A 75 -3.45 5.61 2.60
CA ASN A 75 -3.71 5.93 1.20
C ASN A 75 -4.59 7.17 1.01
N LYS A 76 -5.73 7.21 1.72
CA LYS A 76 -6.68 8.32 1.64
C LYS A 76 -7.30 8.62 2.99
N THR A 77 -7.79 9.83 3.15
CA THR A 77 -8.61 10.23 4.29
C THR A 77 -9.94 10.81 3.83
N PRO A 78 -11.07 10.53 4.52
CA PRO A 78 -12.32 11.24 4.28
C PRO A 78 -12.14 12.76 4.40
N ARG A 79 -12.86 13.51 3.56
CA ARG A 79 -13.10 14.94 3.77
C ARG A 79 -13.91 15.17 5.03
N ALA A 80 -13.80 16.34 5.64
CA ALA A 80 -14.62 16.73 6.79
C ALA A 80 -16.12 16.49 6.55
N GLU A 81 -16.61 16.78 5.33
CA GLU A 81 -17.96 16.44 4.88
C GLU A 81 -17.95 15.23 3.92
N CYS A 82 -18.12 14.03 4.47
CA CYS A 82 -18.08 12.80 3.69
C CYS A 82 -19.47 12.21 3.41
N THR A 83 -20.16 12.74 2.39
CA THR A 83 -21.49 12.28 1.95
C THR A 83 -21.46 11.35 0.73
N GLN A 84 -20.35 11.31 -0.01
CA GLN A 84 -20.19 10.48 -1.21
C GLN A 84 -18.95 9.59 -1.12
N ASN A 85 -18.97 8.48 -1.86
CA ASN A 85 -17.83 7.55 -1.94
C ASN A 85 -16.56 8.20 -2.54
N SER A 86 -16.71 9.31 -3.26
CA SER A 86 -15.62 10.10 -3.83
C SER A 86 -15.05 11.17 -2.89
N HIS A 87 -15.63 11.39 -1.71
CA HIS A 87 -15.19 12.44 -0.76
C HIS A 87 -13.99 11.99 0.08
N TYR A 88 -12.93 11.59 -0.61
CA TYR A 88 -11.67 11.16 -0.02
C TYR A 88 -10.52 11.81 -0.76
N ASP A 89 -9.55 12.32 -0.01
CA ASP A 89 -8.34 12.94 -0.56
C ASP A 89 -7.13 12.04 -0.32
N VAL A 90 -6.20 12.03 -1.28
CA VAL A 90 -4.96 11.23 -1.22
C VAL A 90 -4.00 11.86 -0.21
N LEU A 91 -3.40 11.01 0.62
CA LEU A 91 -2.45 11.45 1.64
C LEU A 91 -1.04 11.57 1.06
N ASP A 92 -0.36 12.67 1.40
CA ASP A 92 1.05 12.87 1.07
C ASP A 92 1.92 12.25 2.19
N LEU A 93 2.47 11.06 1.93
CA LEU A 93 3.25 10.30 2.90
C LEU A 93 4.54 10.99 3.35
N SER A 94 5.05 11.94 2.57
CA SER A 94 6.28 12.68 2.90
C SER A 94 6.05 13.70 4.02
N GLU A 95 4.83 14.22 4.13
CA GLU A 95 4.46 15.27 5.09
C GLU A 95 3.70 14.77 6.32
N LEU A 96 3.31 13.49 6.35
CA LEU A 96 2.51 12.96 7.47
C LEU A 96 3.21 13.17 8.84
N PRO A 97 2.51 13.68 9.86
CA PRO A 97 3.01 13.65 11.23
C PRO A 97 3.41 12.22 11.66
N GLU A 98 4.35 12.12 12.59
CA GLU A 98 4.87 10.83 13.02
C GLU A 98 3.83 9.96 13.72
N ASP A 99 2.85 10.56 14.38
CA ASP A 99 1.75 9.95 15.12
C ASP A 99 0.41 10.00 14.38
N TYR A 100 0.43 10.31 13.08
CA TYR A 100 -0.76 10.57 12.28
C TYR A 100 -1.76 9.41 12.27
N LEU A 101 -3.05 9.75 12.42
CA LEU A 101 -4.20 8.89 12.14
C LEU A 101 -5.14 9.59 11.15
N PRO A 102 -5.60 8.93 10.07
CA PRO A 102 -6.57 9.51 9.16
C PRO A 102 -7.90 9.81 9.85
N ARG A 103 -8.66 10.76 9.29
CA ARG A 103 -10.10 10.81 9.59
C ARG A 103 -10.73 9.45 9.38
N THR A 104 -11.69 9.11 10.21
CA THR A 104 -12.61 7.98 10.02
C THR A 104 -14.02 8.51 9.82
N ASN A 105 -14.87 7.72 9.17
CA ASN A 105 -16.31 7.97 9.14
C ASN A 105 -17.07 7.21 10.23
N TYR A 106 -16.41 6.30 10.95
CA TYR A 106 -17.00 5.48 12.00
C TYR A 106 -16.11 5.48 13.24
N VAL A 107 -16.74 5.62 14.40
CA VAL A 107 -16.10 5.57 15.71
C VAL A 107 -16.93 4.67 16.65
N PRO A 108 -16.35 4.14 17.74
CA PRO A 108 -17.11 3.46 18.77
C PRO A 108 -18.27 4.33 19.31
N ALA A 109 -19.43 3.71 19.55
CA ALA A 109 -20.64 4.37 20.05
C ALA A 109 -21.03 3.96 21.48
N CYS A 110 -20.24 3.08 22.10
CA CYS A 110 -20.38 2.64 23.48
C CYS A 110 -19.10 2.94 24.28
N ASP A 111 -19.14 2.72 25.59
CA ASP A 111 -17.95 2.89 26.42
C ASP A 111 -16.83 1.89 26.04
N PRO A 112 -15.57 2.19 26.37
CA PRO A 112 -14.45 1.33 26.00
C PRO A 112 -14.61 -0.11 26.49
N ALA A 113 -15.11 -0.36 27.70
CA ALA A 113 -15.23 -1.73 28.22
C ALA A 113 -16.25 -2.53 27.41
N GLU A 114 -17.39 -1.92 27.06
CA GLU A 114 -18.41 -2.51 26.20
C GLU A 114 -17.88 -2.80 24.78
N TYR A 115 -17.18 -1.85 24.16
CA TYR A 115 -16.60 -2.05 22.83
C TYR A 115 -15.59 -3.20 22.83
N GLN A 116 -14.73 -3.25 23.86
CA GLN A 116 -13.77 -4.33 24.04
C GLN A 116 -14.44 -5.68 24.29
N ARG A 117 -15.55 -5.72 25.03
CA ARG A 117 -16.35 -6.95 25.25
C ARG A 117 -16.92 -7.48 23.94
N ARG A 118 -17.40 -6.59 23.06
CA ARG A 118 -17.95 -6.95 21.75
C ARG A 118 -16.87 -7.34 20.75
N THR A 119 -15.63 -6.88 20.95
CA THR A 119 -14.52 -7.13 20.03
C THR A 119 -14.16 -8.63 20.00
N PRO A 120 -14.13 -9.27 18.83
CA PRO A 120 -13.77 -10.68 18.71
C PRO A 120 -12.39 -11.00 19.28
N ARG A 121 -12.23 -12.25 19.75
CA ARG A 121 -10.97 -12.78 20.28
C ARG A 121 -10.39 -13.83 19.35
N VAL A 122 -9.08 -13.99 19.40
CA VAL A 122 -8.39 -15.07 18.69
C VAL A 122 -8.74 -16.43 19.30
N PRO A 123 -8.62 -17.56 18.56
CA PRO A 123 -8.92 -18.90 19.10
C PRO A 123 -7.78 -19.52 19.93
N TRP A 124 -6.65 -18.83 20.11
CA TRP A 124 -5.51 -19.31 20.91
C TRP A 124 -5.29 -18.48 22.18
N THR A 125 -4.57 -19.04 23.14
CA THR A 125 -4.07 -18.32 24.32
C THR A 125 -2.55 -18.24 24.25
N GLU A 126 -1.99 -17.06 24.45
CA GLU A 126 -0.54 -16.88 24.50
C GLU A 126 0.04 -17.40 25.82
N PRO A 127 1.30 -17.85 25.84
CA PRO A 127 1.96 -18.26 27.08
C PRO A 127 1.95 -17.14 28.13
N GLY A 128 1.42 -17.43 29.31
CA GLY A 128 1.35 -16.48 30.42
C GLY A 128 0.10 -15.58 30.43
N GLU A 129 -0.75 -15.65 29.42
CA GLU A 129 -2.00 -14.89 29.38
C GLU A 129 -3.16 -15.68 30.04
N PRO A 130 -4.09 -14.99 30.73
CA PRO A 130 -5.22 -15.64 31.41
C PRO A 130 -6.29 -16.16 30.43
N GLY A 131 -6.20 -15.82 29.15
CA GLY A 131 -7.11 -16.29 28.12
C GLY A 131 -6.82 -15.66 26.75
N PRO A 132 -7.63 -15.96 25.73
CA PRO A 132 -7.42 -15.44 24.38
C PRO A 132 -7.54 -13.92 24.30
N LYS A 133 -6.59 -13.26 23.65
CA LYS A 133 -6.60 -11.79 23.45
C LYS A 133 -7.60 -11.36 22.37
N ARG A 134 -7.99 -10.08 22.37
CA ARG A 134 -8.81 -9.51 21.29
C ARG A 134 -8.00 -9.44 20.00
N VAL A 135 -8.66 -9.59 18.85
CA VAL A 135 -7.98 -9.47 17.55
C VAL A 135 -7.36 -8.09 17.33
N THR A 136 -7.91 -7.04 17.95
CA THR A 136 -7.38 -5.68 17.89
C THR A 136 -6.08 -5.51 18.68
N GLU A 137 -5.72 -6.43 19.56
CA GLU A 137 -4.43 -6.42 20.27
C GLU A 137 -3.28 -6.94 19.39
N TYR A 138 -3.56 -7.32 18.14
CA TYR A 138 -2.57 -7.80 17.17
C TYR A 138 -2.46 -6.87 15.97
N PHE A 139 -1.25 -6.79 15.40
CA PHE A 139 -1.10 -6.41 13.99
C PHE A 139 -1.78 -7.47 13.12
N ARG A 140 -2.49 -7.03 12.08
CA ARG A 140 -3.30 -7.91 11.23
C ARG A 140 -3.10 -7.58 9.77
N LEU A 141 -3.27 -8.59 8.91
CA LEU A 141 -3.42 -8.38 7.48
C LEU A 141 -4.83 -7.85 7.25
N PHE A 142 -4.98 -6.69 6.61
CA PHE A 142 -6.25 -6.18 6.13
C PHE A 142 -6.29 -6.28 4.62
N ALA A 143 -7.44 -6.64 4.07
CA ALA A 143 -7.68 -6.60 2.64
C ALA A 143 -9.09 -6.04 2.36
N ARG A 144 -9.25 -5.33 1.24
CA ARG A 144 -10.60 -4.97 0.78
C ARG A 144 -11.35 -6.25 0.41
N ARG A 145 -12.59 -6.36 0.91
CA ARG A 145 -13.44 -7.51 0.62
C ARG A 145 -13.92 -7.50 -0.83
N GLN A 146 -14.37 -6.34 -1.31
CA GLN A 146 -14.80 -6.18 -2.70
C GLN A 146 -13.60 -6.19 -3.65
N LEU A 147 -13.61 -7.13 -4.61
CA LEU A 147 -12.54 -7.39 -5.56
C LEU A 147 -12.84 -6.73 -6.91
N SER A 148 -11.93 -5.88 -7.39
CA SER A 148 -12.05 -5.23 -8.70
C SER A 148 -11.37 -6.06 -9.79
N GLN A 149 -12.11 -6.93 -10.46
CA GLN A 149 -11.58 -7.81 -11.51
C GLN A 149 -11.02 -7.03 -12.72
N SER A 150 -11.62 -5.89 -13.05
CA SER A 150 -11.16 -5.00 -14.13
C SER A 150 -10.25 -3.86 -13.65
N GLY A 151 -9.94 -3.80 -12.35
CA GLY A 151 -9.16 -2.74 -11.75
C GLY A 151 -7.66 -2.82 -12.03
N GLU A 152 -6.95 -1.80 -11.56
CA GLU A 152 -5.48 -1.77 -11.51
C GLU A 152 -4.92 -2.93 -10.67
N ARG A 153 -5.58 -3.17 -9.52
CA ARG A 153 -5.27 -4.23 -8.55
C ARG A 153 -6.58 -4.88 -8.12
N THR A 154 -6.57 -6.20 -7.98
CA THR A 154 -7.73 -6.97 -7.51
C THR A 154 -7.65 -7.15 -6.00
N LEU A 155 -6.50 -7.62 -5.52
CA LEU A 155 -6.21 -7.80 -4.11
C LEU A 155 -5.49 -6.56 -3.58
N ILE A 156 -6.05 -5.94 -2.54
CA ILE A 156 -5.52 -4.71 -1.95
C ILE A 156 -5.24 -4.98 -0.47
N PRO A 157 -4.01 -5.38 -0.10
CA PRO A 157 -3.64 -5.72 1.26
C PRO A 157 -2.79 -4.64 1.95
N MET A 158 -2.84 -4.61 3.28
CA MET A 158 -1.97 -3.81 4.15
C MET A 158 -1.90 -4.38 5.57
N ILE A 159 -1.04 -3.82 6.41
CA ILE A 159 -1.05 -4.04 7.86
C ILE A 159 -1.45 -2.73 8.54
N ALA A 160 -2.47 -2.78 9.41
CA ALA A 160 -2.92 -1.62 10.19
C ALA A 160 -2.31 -1.64 11.59
N PRO A 161 -2.27 -0.50 12.31
CA PRO A 161 -1.87 -0.48 13.70
C PRO A 161 -2.77 -1.33 14.59
N GLN A 162 -2.21 -1.79 15.72
CA GLN A 162 -3.01 -2.34 16.83
C GLN A 162 -4.09 -1.33 17.29
N GLY A 163 -5.13 -1.82 17.93
CA GLY A 163 -6.30 -1.04 18.37
C GLY A 163 -7.36 -0.83 17.28
N THR A 164 -6.94 -0.71 16.02
CA THR A 164 -7.80 -0.35 14.86
C THR A 164 -9.02 -1.27 14.67
N GLY A 165 -10.21 -0.72 14.47
CA GLY A 165 -11.40 -1.48 14.04
C GLY A 165 -11.60 -1.42 12.51
N HIS A 166 -12.48 -2.24 11.95
CA HIS A 166 -12.93 -2.03 10.56
C HIS A 166 -14.38 -2.46 10.34
N VAL A 167 -15.00 -1.88 9.31
CA VAL A 167 -16.31 -2.30 8.81
C VAL A 167 -16.19 -3.47 7.81
N HIS A 168 -17.27 -4.23 7.67
CA HIS A 168 -17.37 -5.46 6.87
C HIS A 168 -16.99 -5.40 5.37
N PRO A 169 -16.90 -4.25 4.66
CA PRO A 169 -16.31 -4.21 3.33
C PRO A 169 -14.78 -4.42 3.34
N VAL A 170 -14.19 -4.62 4.52
CA VAL A 170 -12.81 -5.00 4.76
C VAL A 170 -12.82 -6.34 5.49
N ILE A 171 -11.90 -7.23 5.12
CA ILE A 171 -11.60 -8.46 5.85
C ILE A 171 -10.23 -8.30 6.52
N SER A 172 -10.11 -8.71 7.78
CA SER A 172 -8.80 -8.78 8.46
C SER A 172 -8.48 -10.21 8.88
N THR A 173 -7.21 -10.57 8.80
CA THR A 173 -6.67 -11.86 9.24
C THR A 173 -5.63 -11.63 10.33
N THR A 174 -5.87 -12.25 11.48
CA THR A 174 -4.99 -12.23 12.65
C THR A 174 -4.19 -13.50 12.69
N PHE A 175 -2.89 -13.38 12.99
CA PHE A 175 -1.95 -14.50 13.06
C PHE A 175 -1.38 -14.58 14.46
N LYS A 176 -1.15 -15.81 14.93
CA LYS A 176 -0.43 -16.08 16.17
C LYS A 176 1.06 -15.75 16.07
N ASN A 177 1.63 -15.84 14.86
CA ASN A 177 3.04 -15.59 14.58
C ASN A 177 3.20 -14.41 13.61
N THR A 178 4.03 -13.43 13.98
CA THR A 178 4.30 -12.23 13.17
C THR A 178 5.01 -12.54 11.86
N ASP A 179 5.86 -13.57 11.78
CA ASP A 179 6.51 -13.98 10.53
C ASP A 179 5.48 -14.49 9.51
N GLN A 180 4.44 -15.18 9.98
CA GLN A 180 3.34 -15.62 9.12
C GLN A 180 2.56 -14.40 8.60
N LEU A 181 2.29 -13.42 9.46
CA LEU A 181 1.67 -12.15 9.06
C LEU A 181 2.50 -11.43 7.99
N LEU A 182 3.80 -11.24 8.21
CA LEU A 182 4.67 -10.55 7.26
C LEU A 182 4.83 -11.32 5.96
N GLY A 183 5.01 -12.64 6.04
CA GLY A 183 5.13 -13.52 4.89
C GLY A 183 3.91 -13.41 3.99
N ILE A 184 2.74 -13.78 4.50
CA ILE A 184 1.51 -13.77 3.71
C ILE A 184 1.16 -12.36 3.19
N THR A 185 1.40 -11.31 3.99
CA THR A 185 1.16 -9.93 3.55
C THR A 185 2.07 -9.58 2.37
N GLY A 186 3.36 -9.93 2.42
CA GLY A 186 4.30 -9.69 1.32
C GLY A 186 3.86 -10.37 0.02
N PHE A 187 3.45 -11.64 0.09
CA PHE A 187 2.91 -12.33 -1.07
C PHE A 187 1.60 -11.69 -1.56
N CYS A 188 0.67 -11.35 -0.67
CA CYS A 188 -0.56 -10.64 -1.04
C CYS A 188 -0.29 -9.29 -1.71
N MET A 189 0.79 -8.57 -1.36
CA MET A 189 1.17 -7.32 -2.01
C MET A 189 1.62 -7.52 -3.47
N SER A 190 2.10 -8.71 -3.81
CA SER A 190 2.56 -9.04 -5.16
C SER A 190 1.39 -9.15 -6.16
N THR A 191 1.71 -8.91 -7.43
CA THR A 191 0.89 -9.18 -8.60
C THR A 191 0.61 -10.68 -8.78
N LEU A 192 1.37 -11.57 -8.12
CA LEU A 192 1.18 -13.01 -8.25
C LEU A 192 0.01 -13.53 -7.42
N PHE A 193 -0.10 -13.12 -6.15
CA PHE A 193 -1.29 -13.48 -5.37
C PHE A 193 -2.50 -12.69 -5.85
N ASP A 194 -2.32 -11.45 -6.33
CA ASP A 194 -3.37 -10.72 -7.03
C ASP A 194 -3.87 -11.52 -8.25
N PHE A 195 -2.95 -12.03 -9.08
CA PHE A 195 -3.28 -12.89 -10.22
C PHE A 195 -4.04 -14.14 -9.80
N PHE A 196 -3.57 -14.88 -8.79
CA PHE A 196 -4.26 -16.06 -8.28
C PHE A 196 -5.70 -15.73 -7.83
N ILE A 197 -5.88 -14.65 -7.07
CA ILE A 197 -7.21 -14.19 -6.67
C ILE A 197 -8.06 -13.82 -7.89
N LYS A 198 -7.47 -13.14 -8.87
CA LYS A 198 -8.13 -12.75 -10.12
C LYS A 198 -8.63 -13.96 -10.92
N THR A 199 -7.85 -15.05 -10.99
CA THR A 199 -8.27 -16.27 -11.69
C THR A 199 -9.44 -16.98 -11.04
N THR A 200 -9.74 -16.71 -9.76
CA THR A 200 -10.95 -17.25 -9.12
C THR A 200 -12.25 -16.64 -9.66
N GLY A 201 -12.18 -15.47 -10.32
CA GLY A 201 -13.34 -14.74 -10.82
C GLY A 201 -14.31 -14.22 -9.75
N LYS A 202 -13.94 -14.30 -8.46
CA LYS A 202 -14.82 -13.90 -7.35
C LYS A 202 -14.93 -12.38 -7.23
N GLY A 203 -16.14 -11.89 -6.96
CA GLY A 203 -16.39 -10.46 -6.68
C GLY A 203 -16.08 -10.03 -5.25
N ASP A 204 -16.02 -10.99 -4.31
CA ASP A 204 -15.74 -10.76 -2.90
C ASP A 204 -14.69 -11.75 -2.37
N LEU A 205 -13.88 -11.26 -1.44
CA LEU A 205 -12.81 -11.98 -0.77
C LEU A 205 -13.26 -12.45 0.62
N TYR A 206 -13.38 -13.77 0.78
CA TYR A 206 -13.68 -14.40 2.06
C TYR A 206 -12.52 -15.26 2.53
N GLU A 207 -12.55 -15.70 3.79
CA GLU A 207 -11.62 -16.68 4.35
C GLU A 207 -11.50 -17.92 3.46
N SER A 208 -12.63 -18.39 2.89
CA SER A 208 -12.66 -19.55 2.01
C SER A 208 -11.81 -19.41 0.74
N THR A 209 -11.51 -18.19 0.32
CA THR A 209 -10.56 -17.90 -0.76
C THR A 209 -9.15 -17.72 -0.20
N LEU A 210 -9.00 -16.97 0.89
CA LEU A 210 -7.70 -16.72 1.52
C LEU A 210 -7.00 -18.01 1.95
N ARG A 211 -7.76 -18.99 2.43
CA ARG A 211 -7.21 -20.28 2.88
C ARG A 211 -6.55 -21.11 1.78
N LEU A 212 -6.80 -20.77 0.51
CA LEU A 212 -6.18 -21.39 -0.66
C LEU A 212 -4.84 -20.76 -1.02
N LEU A 213 -4.43 -19.68 -0.35
CA LEU A 213 -3.17 -19.01 -0.65
C LEU A 213 -1.99 -19.82 -0.07
N PRO A 214 -0.94 -20.09 -0.85
CA PRO A 214 0.25 -20.75 -0.34
C PRO A 214 0.93 -19.98 0.79
N ILE A 215 1.65 -20.70 1.66
CA ILE A 215 2.53 -20.10 2.67
C ILE A 215 3.97 -20.47 2.38
N PHE A 216 4.83 -19.47 2.49
CA PHE A 216 6.27 -19.61 2.36
C PHE A 216 6.98 -19.19 3.66
N THR A 217 8.19 -19.71 3.84
CA THR A 217 9.10 -19.20 4.87
C THR A 217 9.42 -17.74 4.58
N LEU A 218 9.35 -16.89 5.61
CA LEU A 218 9.64 -15.47 5.48
C LEU A 218 11.13 -15.24 5.20
N GLY A 219 11.44 -14.74 4.01
CA GLY A 219 12.77 -14.24 3.70
C GLY A 219 13.00 -12.83 4.25
N VAL A 220 14.21 -12.56 4.74
CA VAL A 220 14.63 -11.23 5.27
C VAL A 220 14.36 -10.11 4.25
N ALA A 221 14.58 -10.38 2.97
CA ALA A 221 14.34 -9.43 1.89
C ALA A 221 12.86 -9.05 1.73
N MET A 222 11.95 -10.02 1.86
CA MET A 222 10.51 -9.78 1.81
C MET A 222 10.05 -9.03 3.06
N ALA A 223 10.46 -9.51 4.24
CA ALA A 223 10.12 -8.91 5.54
C ALA A 223 10.45 -7.42 5.56
N ARG A 224 11.67 -7.06 5.16
CA ARG A 224 12.13 -5.67 5.09
C ARG A 224 11.23 -4.80 4.21
N ARG A 225 10.95 -5.23 2.97
CA ARG A 225 10.14 -4.43 2.03
C ARG A 225 8.71 -4.24 2.54
N VAL A 226 8.12 -5.27 3.13
CA VAL A 226 6.79 -5.17 3.77
C VAL A 226 6.82 -4.15 4.90
N LEU A 227 7.75 -4.28 5.85
CA LEU A 227 7.88 -3.37 7.00
C LEU A 227 8.09 -1.92 6.55
N GLN A 228 9.01 -1.69 5.62
CA GLN A 228 9.31 -0.35 5.11
C GLN A 228 8.12 0.29 4.36
N LEU A 229 7.24 -0.51 3.76
CA LEU A 229 6.02 -0.01 3.12
C LEU A 229 4.93 0.37 4.13
N VAL A 230 4.79 -0.37 5.25
CA VAL A 230 3.67 -0.21 6.19
C VAL A 230 3.99 0.59 7.45
N CYS A 231 5.21 0.57 7.97
CA CYS A 231 5.61 1.17 9.25
C CYS A 231 5.76 2.71 9.18
N LEU A 232 4.74 3.41 8.70
CA LEU A 232 4.77 4.83 8.36
C LEU A 232 4.64 5.79 9.56
N THR A 233 4.19 5.32 10.71
CA THR A 233 3.95 6.14 11.93
C THR A 233 4.45 5.43 13.19
N THR A 234 4.53 6.15 14.29
CA THR A 234 4.92 5.64 15.62
C THR A 234 4.02 4.50 16.09
N HIS A 235 2.77 4.44 15.60
CA HIS A 235 1.82 3.34 15.84
C HIS A 235 2.29 1.97 15.30
N TYR A 236 3.39 1.94 14.53
CA TYR A 236 4.04 0.72 14.05
C TYR A 236 5.39 0.45 14.72
N ALA A 237 5.76 1.22 15.74
CA ALA A 237 7.07 1.09 16.39
C ALA A 237 7.30 -0.32 16.95
N ASP A 238 6.29 -0.90 17.59
CA ASP A 238 6.37 -2.25 18.16
C ASP A 238 6.55 -3.32 17.08
N LEU A 239 5.81 -3.22 15.96
CA LEU A 239 5.99 -4.14 14.83
C LEU A 239 7.41 -4.05 14.27
N TRP A 240 7.89 -2.83 14.00
CA TRP A 240 9.23 -2.60 13.47
C TRP A 240 10.31 -3.18 14.38
N GLN A 241 10.26 -2.84 15.68
CA GLN A 241 11.25 -3.28 16.66
C GLN A 241 11.23 -4.80 16.85
N SER A 242 10.03 -5.41 16.94
CA SER A 242 9.89 -6.86 17.11
C SER A 242 10.42 -7.67 15.91
N CYS A 243 10.44 -7.06 14.72
CA CYS A 243 10.87 -7.69 13.48
C CYS A 243 12.23 -7.17 12.99
N TRP A 244 12.92 -6.37 13.82
CA TRP A 244 14.23 -5.84 13.45
C TRP A 244 15.22 -6.98 13.20
N ASN A 245 15.90 -6.90 12.07
CA ASN A 245 17.01 -7.77 11.75
C ASN A 245 18.22 -6.90 11.32
N PRO A 246 19.40 -7.06 11.94
CA PRO A 246 20.62 -6.33 11.54
C PRO A 246 20.95 -6.44 10.05
N ASP A 247 20.60 -7.55 9.38
CA ASP A 247 20.80 -7.73 7.94
C ASP A 247 19.98 -6.76 7.08
N PHE A 248 19.05 -6.02 7.67
CA PHE A 248 18.37 -4.93 6.97
C PHE A 248 19.35 -3.87 6.46
N GLN A 249 20.44 -3.62 7.20
CA GLN A 249 21.47 -2.65 6.83
C GLN A 249 22.38 -3.12 5.67
N ASN A 250 22.39 -4.42 5.41
CA ASN A 250 23.22 -5.03 4.37
C ASN A 250 22.56 -5.03 2.98
N ASP A 251 21.29 -4.61 2.88
CA ASP A 251 20.59 -4.59 1.58
C ASP A 251 20.87 -3.36 0.75
N ARG A 252 20.62 -3.46 -0.55
CA ARG A 252 20.66 -2.34 -1.48
C ARG A 252 19.50 -2.46 -2.47
N TRP A 253 19.09 -1.35 -3.07
CA TRP A 253 18.13 -1.37 -4.16
C TRP A 253 18.62 -2.29 -5.29
N THR A 254 17.70 -2.91 -6.01
CA THR A 254 18.08 -3.69 -7.21
C THR A 254 18.39 -2.78 -8.40
N LYS A 255 17.92 -1.53 -8.34
CA LYS A 255 18.11 -0.50 -9.35
C LYS A 255 18.99 0.61 -8.81
N LYS A 256 19.94 1.08 -9.63
CA LYS A 256 20.70 2.30 -9.36
C LYS A 256 19.94 3.49 -9.95
N ASP A 257 19.41 4.35 -9.09
CA ASP A 257 18.61 5.52 -9.49
C ASP A 257 18.79 6.64 -8.44
N PRO A 258 19.00 7.91 -8.82
CA PRO A 258 19.15 9.01 -7.87
C PRO A 258 17.96 9.18 -6.92
N ARG A 259 16.76 8.74 -7.32
CA ARG A 259 15.53 8.75 -6.51
C ARG A 259 15.50 7.66 -5.44
N LEU A 260 16.49 6.76 -5.44
CA LEU A 260 16.65 5.62 -4.54
C LEU A 260 18.01 5.72 -3.82
N PRO A 261 18.11 6.44 -2.70
CA PRO A 261 19.39 6.67 -2.04
C PRO A 261 20.09 5.36 -1.64
N ASP A 262 21.36 5.21 -2.02
CA ASP A 262 22.18 4.01 -1.77
C ASP A 262 22.46 3.78 -0.27
N ASP A 263 22.39 4.85 0.53
CA ASP A 263 22.60 4.84 1.97
C ASP A 263 21.31 4.59 2.78
N PHE A 264 20.14 4.57 2.14
CA PHE A 264 18.85 4.36 2.80
C PHE A 264 18.85 3.16 3.76
N PHE A 265 19.35 2.01 3.28
CA PHE A 265 19.40 0.78 4.08
C PHE A 265 20.44 0.86 5.20
N GLN A 266 21.60 1.46 4.93
CA GLN A 266 22.68 1.59 5.92
C GLN A 266 22.25 2.46 7.12
N ASN A 267 21.35 3.42 6.87
CA ASN A 267 20.82 4.34 7.86
C ASN A 267 19.62 3.79 8.64
N LEU A 268 19.18 2.54 8.39
CA LEU A 268 18.09 1.92 9.15
C LEU A 268 18.50 1.68 10.61
N THR A 269 17.54 1.81 11.52
CA THR A 269 17.74 1.69 12.97
C THR A 269 16.84 0.62 13.59
N PRO A 270 17.24 -0.03 14.70
CA PRO A 270 16.39 -0.98 15.42
C PRO A 270 15.14 -0.34 16.00
N HIS A 271 15.25 0.90 16.49
CA HIS A 271 14.11 1.69 16.93
C HIS A 271 13.45 2.37 15.74
N TRP A 272 12.13 2.52 15.81
CA TRP A 272 11.39 3.23 14.77
C TRP A 272 11.83 4.69 14.72
N THR A 273 12.11 5.17 13.51
CA THR A 273 12.27 6.57 13.18
C THR A 273 11.53 6.84 11.87
N ARG A 274 11.23 8.09 11.56
CA ARG A 274 10.57 8.47 10.30
C ARG A 274 11.25 7.90 9.04
N HIS A 275 12.56 7.67 9.12
CA HIS A 275 13.43 7.26 8.01
C HIS A 275 13.46 5.75 7.75
N VAL A 276 12.82 4.93 8.60
CA VAL A 276 12.71 3.48 8.32
C VAL A 276 11.67 3.15 7.25
N ALA A 277 10.77 4.09 6.95
CA ALA A 277 9.67 3.88 6.03
C ALA A 277 9.88 4.53 4.65
N LEU A 278 9.40 3.88 3.60
CA LEU A 278 9.41 4.39 2.23
C LEU A 278 8.24 5.34 2.02
N ARG A 279 8.54 6.61 1.71
CA ARG A 279 7.52 7.68 1.61
C ARG A 279 7.33 8.23 0.21
N THR A 280 8.39 8.32 -0.58
CA THR A 280 8.32 8.81 -1.97
C THR A 280 7.57 7.80 -2.84
N ASP A 281 6.78 8.29 -3.79
CA ASP A 281 6.01 7.43 -4.70
C ASP A 281 6.92 6.44 -5.45
N TYR A 282 8.07 6.91 -5.93
CA TYR A 282 9.02 6.10 -6.70
C TYR A 282 9.63 4.96 -5.87
N ALA A 283 10.13 5.23 -4.65
CA ALA A 283 10.71 4.18 -3.81
C ALA A 283 9.69 3.13 -3.38
N ARG A 284 8.44 3.54 -3.10
CA ARG A 284 7.35 2.61 -2.80
C ARG A 284 7.00 1.74 -4.01
N ARG A 285 6.95 2.34 -5.21
CA ARG A 285 6.75 1.60 -6.46
C ARG A 285 7.88 0.58 -6.70
N GLN A 286 9.14 0.97 -6.46
CA GLN A 286 10.29 0.07 -6.60
C GLN A 286 10.22 -1.09 -5.62
N ALA A 287 9.88 -0.85 -4.35
CA ALA A 287 9.71 -1.93 -3.37
C ALA A 287 8.63 -2.94 -3.78
N LEU A 288 7.52 -2.48 -4.38
CA LEU A 288 6.48 -3.37 -4.91
C LEU A 288 6.98 -4.21 -6.09
N VAL A 289 7.78 -3.63 -6.99
CA VAL A 289 8.43 -4.38 -8.09
C VAL A 289 9.35 -5.47 -7.56
N GLU A 290 10.15 -5.16 -6.54
CA GLU A 290 11.05 -6.14 -5.94
C GLU A 290 10.27 -7.23 -5.18
N ILE A 291 9.14 -6.89 -4.55
CA ILE A 291 8.21 -7.88 -3.96
C ILE A 291 7.66 -8.83 -5.02
N ASP A 292 7.27 -8.32 -6.19
CA ASP A 292 6.78 -9.16 -7.30
C ASP A 292 7.82 -10.20 -7.72
N VAL A 293 9.09 -9.79 -7.84
CA VAL A 293 10.20 -10.69 -8.20
C VAL A 293 10.50 -11.70 -7.08
N LEU A 294 10.56 -11.25 -5.83
CA LEU A 294 10.78 -12.15 -4.68
C LEU A 294 9.67 -13.20 -4.58
N ALA A 295 8.41 -12.79 -4.78
CA ALA A 295 7.27 -13.71 -4.77
C ALA A 295 7.36 -14.71 -5.93
N ALA A 296 7.75 -14.26 -7.13
CA ALA A 296 7.92 -15.12 -8.30
C ALA A 296 8.99 -16.18 -8.10
N GLN A 297 10.15 -15.77 -7.57
CA GLN A 297 11.25 -16.69 -7.27
C GLN A 297 10.85 -17.72 -6.19
N ALA A 298 10.15 -17.29 -5.14
CA ALA A 298 9.67 -18.18 -4.08
C ALA A 298 8.62 -19.20 -4.60
N LEU A 299 7.77 -18.80 -5.55
CA LEU A 299 6.81 -19.68 -6.22
C LEU A 299 7.44 -20.62 -7.26
N GLY A 300 8.74 -20.48 -7.55
CA GLY A 300 9.42 -21.23 -8.60
C GLY A 300 8.99 -20.83 -10.02
N LEU A 301 8.54 -19.57 -10.20
CA LEU A 301 8.22 -19.04 -11.53
C LEU A 301 9.50 -18.71 -12.30
N THR A 302 9.38 -18.61 -13.63
CA THR A 302 10.39 -17.99 -14.49
C THR A 302 10.11 -16.48 -14.62
N LEU A 303 11.13 -15.74 -15.06
CA LEU A 303 10.96 -14.32 -15.39
C LEU A 303 9.92 -14.09 -16.50
N ASP A 304 9.91 -14.97 -17.50
CA ASP A 304 8.94 -14.90 -18.60
C ASP A 304 7.50 -15.12 -18.11
N GLU A 305 7.28 -16.04 -17.17
CA GLU A 305 5.97 -16.25 -16.55
C GLU A 305 5.51 -15.00 -15.77
N LEU A 306 6.40 -14.36 -14.99
CA LEU A 306 6.09 -13.10 -14.30
C LEU A 306 5.73 -11.98 -15.30
N LEU A 307 6.50 -11.84 -16.38
CA LEU A 307 6.23 -10.87 -17.44
C LEU A 307 4.89 -11.16 -18.14
N THR A 308 4.58 -12.42 -18.44
CA THR A 308 3.31 -12.84 -19.04
C THR A 308 2.13 -12.50 -18.14
N ILE A 309 2.21 -12.79 -16.84
CA ILE A 309 1.18 -12.42 -15.86
C ILE A 309 0.94 -10.91 -15.91
N TYR A 310 1.98 -10.09 -15.80
CA TYR A 310 1.85 -8.63 -15.84
C TYR A 310 1.20 -8.14 -17.15
N ARG A 311 1.68 -8.63 -18.30
CA ARG A 311 1.20 -8.23 -19.63
C ARG A 311 -0.27 -8.56 -19.86
N VAL A 312 -0.69 -9.76 -19.46
CA VAL A 312 -2.01 -10.30 -19.80
C VAL A 312 -3.06 -9.90 -18.75
N GLN A 313 -2.71 -9.94 -17.47
CA GLN A 313 -3.69 -9.88 -16.37
C GLN A 313 -3.84 -8.47 -15.78
N PHE A 314 -2.88 -7.58 -16.03
CA PHE A 314 -2.85 -6.22 -15.46
C PHE A 314 -2.81 -5.10 -16.52
N PRO A 315 -3.69 -5.11 -17.54
CA PRO A 315 -3.67 -4.09 -18.61
C PRO A 315 -3.92 -2.67 -18.09
N VAL A 316 -4.77 -2.50 -17.07
CA VAL A 316 -5.04 -1.18 -16.46
C VAL A 316 -3.82 -0.66 -15.72
N MET A 317 -3.15 -1.52 -14.95
CA MET A 317 -1.89 -1.16 -14.29
C MET A 317 -0.82 -0.76 -15.31
N ARG A 318 -0.69 -1.51 -16.41
CA ARG A 318 0.21 -1.16 -17.52
C ARG A 318 -0.10 0.20 -18.13
N GLN A 319 -1.37 0.46 -18.39
CA GLN A 319 -1.80 1.75 -18.94
C GLN A 319 -1.47 2.90 -17.99
N TYR A 320 -1.70 2.73 -16.68
CA TYR A 320 -1.38 3.77 -15.70
C TYR A 320 0.12 3.97 -15.55
N GLU A 321 0.91 2.91 -15.54
CA GLU A 321 2.35 3.02 -15.39
C GLU A 321 3.02 3.70 -16.59
N GLN A 322 2.54 3.44 -17.82
CA GLN A 322 3.03 4.10 -19.04
C GLN A 322 2.80 5.63 -19.07
N ASP A 323 1.92 6.12 -18.21
CA ASP A 323 1.46 7.50 -18.18
C ASP A 323 1.41 8.06 -16.74
N THR A 324 2.29 7.53 -15.89
CA THR A 324 2.63 8.08 -14.58
C THR A 324 4.07 8.56 -14.61
N TRP A 325 4.25 9.85 -14.33
CA TRP A 325 5.51 10.55 -14.44
C TRP A 325 5.97 11.00 -13.07
N TYR A 326 7.26 10.83 -12.82
CA TYR A 326 7.92 11.18 -11.58
C TYR A 326 8.86 12.34 -11.83
N ASP A 327 8.99 13.19 -10.83
CA ASP A 327 10.01 14.22 -10.78
C ASP A 327 11.38 13.65 -10.37
N ALA A 328 12.40 14.49 -10.41
CA ALA A 328 13.78 14.13 -10.07
C ALA A 328 13.96 13.62 -8.63
N ASN A 329 12.99 13.87 -7.74
CA ASN A 329 13.00 13.43 -6.34
C ASN A 329 12.08 12.23 -6.09
N GLY A 330 11.45 11.69 -7.14
CA GLY A 330 10.61 10.49 -7.06
C GLY A 330 9.17 10.75 -6.61
N ARG A 331 8.69 12.00 -6.66
CA ARG A 331 7.28 12.35 -6.46
C ARG A 331 6.54 12.27 -7.80
N ILE A 332 5.29 11.79 -7.79
CA ILE A 332 4.44 11.81 -8.99
C ILE A 332 4.11 13.25 -9.36
N VAL A 333 4.56 13.69 -10.54
CA VAL A 333 4.22 15.01 -11.12
C VAL A 333 2.97 14.94 -12.00
N PHE A 334 2.64 13.76 -12.54
CA PHE A 334 1.43 13.52 -13.31
C PHE A 334 1.07 12.03 -13.32
N THR A 335 -0.23 11.69 -13.28
CA THR A 335 -0.68 10.30 -13.45
C THR A 335 -2.05 10.22 -14.13
N ALA A 336 -2.23 9.20 -14.96
CA ALA A 336 -3.53 8.82 -15.51
C ALA A 336 -4.38 7.95 -14.56
N SER A 337 -3.86 7.56 -13.39
CA SER A 337 -4.55 6.67 -12.45
C SER A 337 -5.80 7.33 -11.86
N LYS A 338 -6.95 6.66 -12.01
CA LYS A 338 -8.21 7.08 -11.37
C LYS A 338 -8.14 6.97 -9.84
N GLY A 339 -7.26 6.09 -9.33
CA GLY A 339 -7.02 5.91 -7.90
C GLY A 339 -6.33 7.11 -7.25
N LEU A 340 -5.57 7.87 -8.03
CA LEU A 340 -4.72 8.99 -7.59
C LEU A 340 -5.21 10.35 -8.10
N THR A 341 -6.53 10.47 -8.35
CA THR A 341 -7.14 11.76 -8.72
C THR A 341 -6.73 12.86 -7.73
N GLY A 342 -6.16 13.96 -8.24
CA GLY A 342 -5.67 15.10 -7.44
C GLY A 342 -4.17 15.09 -7.16
N VAL A 343 -3.48 13.97 -7.40
CA VAL A 343 -2.01 13.87 -7.29
C VAL A 343 -1.34 14.42 -8.55
N GLY A 344 -0.27 15.20 -8.38
CA GLY A 344 0.45 15.83 -9.49
C GLY A 344 -0.28 17.03 -10.09
N LEU A 345 0.09 17.42 -11.30
CA LEU A 345 -0.58 18.45 -12.11
C LEU A 345 -1.73 17.82 -12.91
N PRO A 346 -2.77 18.60 -13.27
CA PRO A 346 -3.74 18.14 -14.25
C PRO A 346 -3.08 17.97 -15.62
N ARG A 347 -3.64 17.12 -16.50
CA ARG A 347 -3.07 16.90 -17.84
C ARG A 347 -2.92 18.21 -18.63
N LYS A 348 -3.99 19.00 -18.63
CA LYS A 348 -4.09 20.33 -19.24
C LYS A 348 -4.55 21.31 -18.18
N VAL A 349 -4.18 22.57 -18.34
CA VAL A 349 -4.78 23.68 -17.59
C VAL A 349 -6.30 23.61 -17.71
N SER A 350 -7.01 23.68 -16.58
CA SER A 350 -8.47 23.76 -16.58
C SER A 350 -8.91 25.09 -17.20
N LYS A 351 -9.81 25.04 -18.20
CA LYS A 351 -10.45 26.24 -18.77
C LYS A 351 -11.44 26.92 -17.82
N LYS A 352 -11.88 26.22 -16.78
CA LYS A 352 -12.67 26.80 -15.69
C LYS A 352 -11.69 27.10 -14.55
N ALA A 353 -11.56 28.36 -14.16
CA ALA A 353 -10.87 28.73 -12.94
C ALA A 353 -11.58 28.02 -11.78
N SER A 354 -10.97 26.94 -11.30
CA SER A 354 -11.36 26.37 -10.01
C SER A 354 -10.89 27.35 -8.94
N LYS A 355 -11.70 27.59 -7.90
CA LYS A 355 -11.23 28.33 -6.73
C LYS A 355 -10.03 27.66 -6.05
N ASP A 356 -9.74 26.40 -6.40
CA ASP A 356 -8.75 25.54 -5.74
C ASP A 356 -7.42 25.38 -6.51
N ASP A 357 -7.30 25.87 -7.75
CA ASP A 357 -6.03 25.84 -8.50
C ASP A 357 -5.43 27.25 -8.53
N LEU A 358 -4.64 27.55 -7.50
CA LEU A 358 -3.81 28.76 -7.48
C LEU A 358 -2.78 28.72 -8.62
N PRO A 359 -2.37 29.88 -9.15
CA PRO A 359 -1.33 29.97 -10.17
C PRO A 359 -0.05 29.25 -9.71
N CYS A 360 0.51 28.43 -10.59
CA CYS A 360 1.80 27.79 -10.32
C CYS A 360 2.93 28.78 -10.60
N HIS A 361 4.05 28.63 -9.90
CA HIS A 361 5.26 29.39 -10.21
C HIS A 361 6.29 28.46 -10.84
N LEU A 362 6.77 28.82 -12.03
CA LEU A 362 7.88 28.16 -12.70
C LEU A 362 9.18 28.86 -12.30
N GLU A 363 10.04 28.17 -11.58
CA GLU A 363 11.40 28.61 -11.27
C GLU A 363 12.34 28.12 -12.37
N HIS A 364 13.00 29.07 -13.03
CA HIS A 364 14.04 28.84 -14.02
C HIS A 364 15.39 28.52 -13.36
N PRO A 365 16.36 27.91 -14.08
CA PRO A 365 17.68 27.59 -13.52
C PRO A 365 18.48 28.82 -13.02
N ASP A 366 18.18 30.01 -13.51
CA ASP A 366 18.77 31.29 -13.07
C ASP A 366 18.06 31.91 -11.85
N GLY A 367 17.02 31.25 -11.32
CA GLY A 367 16.22 31.70 -10.19
C GLY A 367 15.04 32.62 -10.57
N GLN A 368 14.83 32.91 -11.86
CA GLN A 368 13.66 33.69 -12.28
C GLN A 368 12.37 32.90 -12.00
N LEU A 369 11.39 33.56 -11.39
CA LEU A 369 10.06 33.01 -11.12
C LEU A 369 9.03 33.59 -12.09
N GLU A 370 8.34 32.71 -12.82
CA GLU A 370 7.24 33.06 -13.72
C GLU A 370 5.93 32.48 -13.16
N GLU A 371 4.95 33.34 -12.87
CA GLU A 371 3.61 32.92 -12.47
C GLU A 371 2.75 32.61 -13.70
N LYS A 372 2.32 31.35 -13.85
CA LYS A 372 1.39 30.96 -14.92
C LYS A 372 0.61 29.69 -14.57
N PRO A 373 -0.60 29.51 -15.13
CA PRO A 373 -1.28 28.24 -15.01
C PRO A 373 -0.48 27.15 -15.75
N LEU A 374 -0.25 26.02 -15.08
CA LEU A 374 0.52 24.90 -15.63
C LEU A 374 -0.29 23.61 -15.57
N GLY A 375 -0.34 22.90 -16.69
CA GLY A 375 -0.66 21.48 -16.75
C GLY A 375 0.59 20.66 -17.06
N TRP A 376 0.46 19.34 -16.96
CA TRP A 376 1.50 18.39 -17.32
C TRP A 376 2.02 18.60 -18.75
N GLU A 377 1.14 18.82 -19.72
CA GLU A 377 1.52 19.04 -21.12
C GLU A 377 2.39 20.30 -21.33
N ASP A 378 2.31 21.28 -20.43
CA ASP A 378 3.09 22.53 -20.49
C ASP A 378 4.51 22.36 -19.95
N ILE A 379 4.74 21.36 -19.09
CA ILE A 379 6.00 21.21 -18.34
C ILE A 379 6.79 19.93 -18.67
N ARG A 380 6.19 18.97 -19.37
CA ARG A 380 6.77 17.62 -19.54
C ARG A 380 8.15 17.58 -20.21
N GLU A 381 8.48 18.59 -21.00
CA GLU A 381 9.75 18.70 -21.74
C GLU A 381 10.78 19.59 -21.02
N LEU A 382 10.50 20.05 -19.79
CA LEU A 382 11.43 20.92 -19.07
C LEU A 382 12.74 20.19 -18.76
N PRO A 383 13.90 20.82 -19.02
CA PRO A 383 15.19 20.23 -18.70
C PRO A 383 15.50 20.31 -17.20
N ALA A 384 16.60 19.67 -16.79
CA ALA A 384 17.09 19.74 -15.42
C ALA A 384 17.30 21.20 -14.94
N GLY A 385 17.03 21.45 -13.66
CA GLY A 385 17.20 22.75 -13.01
C GLY A 385 15.93 23.57 -12.87
N TYR A 386 14.87 23.26 -13.63
CA TYR A 386 13.56 23.89 -13.45
C TYR A 386 12.82 23.30 -12.24
N LYS A 387 12.07 24.14 -11.53
CA LYS A 387 11.15 23.72 -10.45
C LYS A 387 9.76 24.30 -10.65
N ILE A 388 8.73 23.55 -10.27
CA ILE A 388 7.33 23.99 -10.31
C ILE A 388 6.82 24.05 -8.88
N HIS A 389 6.43 25.25 -8.45
CA HIS A 389 5.79 25.48 -7.16
C HIS A 389 4.28 25.53 -7.35
N ARG A 390 3.58 24.49 -6.87
CA ARG A 390 2.12 24.37 -6.93
C ARG A 390 1.55 24.50 -5.51
N THR A 391 0.79 25.56 -5.27
CA THR A 391 0.07 25.72 -3.99
C THR A 391 -1.30 25.06 -4.08
N VAL A 392 -1.60 24.17 -3.13
CA VAL A 392 -2.87 23.44 -3.04
C VAL A 392 -3.49 23.60 -1.65
N SER A 393 -4.83 23.57 -1.60
CA SER A 393 -5.56 23.43 -0.34
C SER A 393 -5.45 21.99 0.16
N ASP A 394 -5.08 21.83 1.42
CA ASP A 394 -4.88 20.55 2.11
C ASP A 394 -5.67 20.57 3.41
N ASP A 395 -6.73 19.77 3.46
CA ASP A 395 -7.51 19.49 4.67
C ASP A 395 -7.27 18.05 5.14
N THR A 396 -6.15 17.42 4.78
CA THR A 396 -5.90 16.03 5.16
C THR A 396 -5.32 15.86 6.56
N LEU A 397 -4.86 16.94 7.19
CA LEU A 397 -4.27 16.93 8.53
C LEU A 397 -5.21 17.54 9.59
N PRO A 398 -5.02 17.21 10.89
CA PRO A 398 -5.70 17.89 11.98
C PRO A 398 -5.42 19.41 11.97
N GLY A 399 -6.38 20.20 12.47
CA GLY A 399 -6.27 21.67 12.53
C GLY A 399 -7.05 22.41 11.42
N GLY A 400 -7.66 21.68 10.49
CA GLY A 400 -8.49 22.25 9.42
C GLY A 400 -7.72 22.55 8.14
N PRO A 401 -8.38 23.14 7.12
CA PRO A 401 -7.77 23.40 5.82
C PRO A 401 -6.58 24.34 5.93
N ARG A 402 -5.46 23.96 5.30
CA ARG A 402 -4.25 24.78 5.16
C ARG A 402 -3.81 24.85 3.70
N ASN A 403 -3.07 25.88 3.33
CA ASN A 403 -2.37 25.89 2.05
C ASN A 403 -1.00 25.24 2.21
N LYS A 404 -0.62 24.40 1.26
CA LYS A 404 0.74 23.86 1.15
C LYS A 404 1.28 24.03 -0.26
N THR A 405 2.58 24.25 -0.38
CA THR A 405 3.27 24.36 -1.66
C THR A 405 4.04 23.08 -1.93
N ILE A 406 3.67 22.40 -3.01
CA ILE A 406 4.36 21.23 -3.53
C ILE A 406 5.36 21.72 -4.57
N VAL A 407 6.62 21.29 -4.44
CA VAL A 407 7.69 21.61 -5.39
C VAL A 407 8.00 20.36 -6.21
N TYR A 408 7.81 20.43 -7.53
CA TYR A 408 8.21 19.39 -8.47
C TYR A 408 9.51 19.79 -9.16
N GLN A 409 10.46 18.86 -9.29
CA GLN A 409 11.76 19.14 -9.89
C GLN A 409 11.99 18.40 -11.21
N ALA A 410 12.29 19.15 -12.27
CA ALA A 410 12.65 18.59 -13.56
C ALA A 410 14.09 18.01 -13.54
N PRO A 411 14.42 17.01 -14.38
CA PRO A 411 13.61 16.44 -15.46
C PRO A 411 12.57 15.44 -14.93
N PHE A 412 11.59 15.12 -15.78
CA PHE A 412 10.53 14.17 -15.49
C PHE A 412 10.75 12.86 -16.25
N ASP A 413 10.43 11.74 -15.61
CA ASP A 413 10.66 10.42 -16.17
C ASP A 413 9.54 9.45 -15.79
N ARG A 414 9.40 8.39 -16.60
CA ARG A 414 8.42 7.31 -16.41
C ARG A 414 9.14 5.98 -16.20
N CYS A 415 8.46 5.04 -15.56
CA CYS A 415 9.05 3.71 -15.32
C CYS A 415 8.66 2.71 -16.40
N ASP A 416 9.48 1.67 -16.55
CA ASP A 416 9.14 0.45 -17.27
C ASP A 416 9.23 -0.74 -16.32
N ARG A 417 8.08 -1.22 -15.81
CA ARG A 417 8.02 -2.40 -14.95
C ARG A 417 8.67 -3.64 -15.54
N GLU A 418 8.57 -3.83 -16.85
CA GLU A 418 9.13 -5.03 -17.48
C GLU A 418 10.67 -4.97 -17.44
N GLU A 419 11.26 -3.81 -17.70
CA GLU A 419 12.70 -3.60 -17.54
C GLU A 419 13.11 -3.72 -16.06
N ASP A 420 12.36 -3.09 -15.16
CA ASP A 420 12.67 -3.14 -13.73
C ASP A 420 12.53 -4.56 -13.15
N TYR A 421 11.60 -5.38 -13.65
CA TYR A 421 11.53 -6.81 -13.33
C TYR A 421 12.78 -7.55 -13.79
N ARG A 422 13.27 -7.33 -15.02
CA ARG A 422 14.49 -8.00 -15.52
C ARG A 422 15.70 -7.64 -14.66
N LEU A 423 15.83 -6.35 -14.31
CA LEU A 423 16.92 -5.87 -13.47
C LEU A 423 16.83 -6.45 -12.06
N ALA A 424 15.67 -6.36 -11.42
CA ALA A 424 15.44 -6.91 -10.09
C ALA A 424 15.67 -8.42 -10.05
N TRP A 425 15.22 -9.15 -11.07
CA TRP A 425 15.41 -10.59 -11.19
C TRP A 425 16.89 -10.98 -11.16
N GLY A 426 17.69 -10.37 -12.04
CA GLY A 426 19.12 -10.68 -12.12
C GLY A 426 19.86 -10.40 -10.82
N VAL A 427 19.56 -9.29 -10.15
CA VAL A 427 20.18 -8.93 -8.87
C VAL A 427 19.77 -9.88 -7.75
N LEU A 428 18.47 -10.16 -7.61
CA LEU A 428 17.95 -10.98 -6.51
C LEU A 428 18.30 -12.46 -6.67
N GLU A 429 18.38 -12.97 -7.90
CA GLU A 429 18.86 -14.33 -8.15
C GLU A 429 20.31 -14.52 -7.71
N VAL A 430 21.20 -13.56 -7.98
CA VAL A 430 22.60 -13.60 -7.53
C VAL A 430 22.69 -13.51 -6.01
N ARG A 431 21.92 -12.63 -5.38
CA ARG A 431 21.91 -12.50 -3.91
C ARG A 431 21.40 -13.78 -3.23
N GLY A 432 20.33 -14.38 -3.75
CA GLY A 432 19.74 -15.60 -3.20
C GLY A 432 20.64 -16.84 -3.32
N LYS A 433 21.59 -16.86 -4.28
CA LYS A 433 22.61 -17.92 -4.38
C LYS A 433 23.76 -17.76 -3.37
N ASN A 434 23.95 -16.56 -2.83
CA ASN A 434 25.05 -16.20 -1.93
C ASN A 434 24.62 -16.12 -0.45
N SER A 435 23.33 -16.29 -0.17
CA SER A 435 22.71 -16.35 1.17
C SER A 435 22.39 -17.78 1.54
#